data_AF-A0A6I4IR27-F1
#
_entry.id   AF-A0A6I4IR27-F1
#
_cell.length_a   1.000
_cell.length_b   1.000
_cell.length_c   1.000
_cell.angle_alpha   90.00
_cell.angle_beta   90.00
_cell.angle_gamma   90.00
#
_symmetry.space_group_name_H-M   'P 1'
#
loop_
_entity.id
_entity.type
_entity.pdbx_description
1 polymer ?
#
loop_
_entity_poly.entity_id
_entity_poly.type
_entity_poly.pdbx_seq_one_letter_code
_entity_poly.pdbx_strand_id
1 'polypeptide(L)'
;MKASYLKPFLLAFVVVLADQLIKIWVRNNMYMGQEIHFLGDRGMLLYTENNGMAFGWELGGVAGKLALTLFRIFAVGGIGYGLYYLIKHKHHRGLILCVALIFAGALGNIIDSTFYGMIYGYAPIFQGRVVDMFYFPIIRGHYPTWVPSVGGDPFIFFQPIFNLADSAISIGVILILIFQNKYFKKEEEVPSSPHSEVVEE
;
A
#
# COMPACT_ATOMS: atom_id res chain seq x y z
N MET A 1 -12.02 -21.41 -10.02
CA MET A 1 -10.72 -20.72 -10.26
C MET A 1 -9.62 -21.77 -10.34
N LYS A 2 -8.71 -21.72 -11.33
CA LYS A 2 -7.52 -22.60 -11.31
C LYS A 2 -6.73 -22.34 -10.01
N ALA A 3 -6.21 -23.37 -9.35
CA ALA A 3 -5.46 -23.27 -8.09
C ALA A 3 -4.34 -22.21 -8.10
N SER A 4 -3.80 -21.90 -9.28
CA SER A 4 -2.77 -20.86 -9.45
C SER A 4 -3.25 -19.43 -9.16
N TYR A 5 -4.55 -19.13 -9.23
CA TYR A 5 -5.09 -17.80 -8.91
C TYR A 5 -5.46 -17.65 -7.44
N LEU A 6 -5.44 -18.74 -6.66
CA LEU A 6 -5.72 -18.69 -5.23
C LEU A 6 -4.57 -18.04 -4.45
N LYS A 7 -3.32 -18.20 -4.93
CA LYS A 7 -2.12 -17.70 -4.24
C LYS A 7 -2.11 -16.17 -4.08
N PRO A 8 -2.41 -15.35 -5.12
CA PRO A 8 -2.53 -13.90 -4.94
C PRO A 8 -3.60 -13.48 -3.93
N PHE A 9 -4.77 -14.12 -3.92
CA PHE A 9 -5.83 -13.80 -2.96
C PHE A 9 -5.48 -14.23 -1.54
N LEU A 10 -4.83 -15.38 -1.38
CA LEU A 10 -4.34 -15.84 -0.08
C LEU A 10 -3.28 -14.87 0.47
N LEU A 11 -2.34 -14.43 -0.37
CA LEU A 11 -1.35 -13.44 0.02
C LEU A 11 -2.01 -12.11 0.41
N ALA A 12 -2.96 -11.62 -0.40
CA ALA A 12 -3.71 -10.40 -0.10
C ALA A 12 -4.46 -10.51 1.24
N PHE A 13 -5.11 -11.63 1.50
CA PHE A 13 -5.80 -11.89 2.75
C PHE A 13 -4.84 -11.88 3.95
N VAL A 14 -3.69 -12.58 3.84
CA VAL A 14 -2.67 -12.63 4.89
C VAL A 14 -2.11 -11.24 5.17
N VAL A 15 -1.87 -10.43 4.14
CA VAL A 15 -1.38 -9.05 4.29
C VAL A 15 -2.39 -8.18 5.03
N VAL A 16 -3.67 -8.21 4.63
CA VAL A 16 -4.73 -7.45 5.32
C VAL A 16 -4.86 -7.90 6.78
N LEU A 17 -4.84 -9.22 7.02
CA LEU A 17 -4.95 -9.76 8.38
C LEU A 17 -3.77 -9.32 9.25
N ALA A 18 -2.54 -9.44 8.74
CA ALA A 18 -1.35 -9.00 9.46
C ALA A 18 -1.36 -7.49 9.73
N ASP A 19 -1.76 -6.67 8.74
CA ASP A 19 -1.87 -5.22 8.89
C ASP A 19 -2.82 -4.85 10.02
N GLN A 20 -4.03 -5.42 10.01
CA GLN A 20 -5.03 -5.15 11.03
C GLN A 20 -4.61 -5.64 12.42
N LEU A 21 -3.99 -6.83 12.52
CA LEU A 21 -3.49 -7.34 13.79
C LEU A 21 -2.40 -6.43 14.40
N ILE A 22 -1.45 -5.96 13.60
CA ILE A 22 -0.38 -5.08 14.09
C ILE A 22 -0.97 -3.72 14.49
N LYS A 23 -1.87 -3.14 13.70
CA LYS A 23 -2.54 -1.86 14.02
C LYS A 23 -3.33 -1.94 15.33
N ILE A 24 -4.13 -2.99 15.50
CA ILE A 24 -4.88 -3.23 16.74
C ILE A 24 -3.91 -3.39 17.93
N TRP A 25 -2.82 -4.14 17.74
CA TRP A 25 -1.81 -4.32 18.80
C TRP A 25 -1.15 -2.99 19.18
N VAL A 26 -0.67 -2.21 18.21
CA VAL A 26 -0.05 -0.88 18.44
C VAL A 26 -1.01 0.01 19.21
N ARG A 27 -2.26 0.12 18.75
CA ARG A 27 -3.26 1.00 19.35
C ARG A 27 -3.64 0.63 20.79
N ASN A 28 -3.60 -0.66 21.12
CA ASN A 28 -3.96 -1.15 22.45
C ASN A 28 -2.78 -1.18 23.43
N ASN A 29 -1.54 -1.19 22.95
CA ASN A 29 -0.34 -1.34 23.78
C ASN A 29 0.57 -0.10 23.79
N MET A 30 0.33 0.88 22.92
CA MET A 30 1.13 2.09 22.81
C MET A 30 0.29 3.35 23.04
N TYR A 31 0.89 4.35 23.67
CA TYR A 31 0.36 5.71 23.72
C TYR A 31 0.72 6.47 22.44
N MET A 32 -0.11 7.43 22.04
CA MET A 32 0.18 8.26 20.86
C MET A 32 1.55 8.94 20.99
N GLY A 33 2.40 8.80 19.99
CA GLY A 33 3.78 9.30 19.99
C GLY A 33 4.79 8.44 20.78
N GLN A 34 4.37 7.31 21.34
CA GLN A 34 5.30 6.39 22.02
C GLN A 34 6.22 5.70 21.02
N GLU A 35 7.49 5.56 21.41
CA GLU A 35 8.53 4.89 20.64
C GLU A 35 8.92 3.55 21.29
N ILE A 36 9.00 2.48 20.48
CA ILE A 36 9.57 1.18 20.86
C ILE A 36 10.72 0.89 19.89
N HIS A 37 11.95 1.03 20.37
CA HIS A 37 13.15 0.80 19.58
C HIS A 37 13.46 -0.68 19.47
N PHE A 38 13.60 -1.17 18.24
CA PHE A 38 14.04 -2.56 17.97
C PHE A 38 15.36 -2.62 17.20
N LEU A 39 15.79 -1.52 16.57
CA LEU A 39 17.08 -1.40 15.87
C LEU A 39 17.84 -0.14 16.33
N GLY A 40 17.90 0.07 17.65
CA GLY A 40 18.44 1.29 18.24
C GLY A 40 17.74 2.54 17.69
N ASP A 41 18.53 3.54 17.29
CA ASP A 41 18.02 4.80 16.73
C ASP A 41 17.55 4.72 15.27
N ARG A 42 17.76 3.59 14.58
CA ARG A 42 17.52 3.47 13.12
C ARG A 42 16.21 2.79 12.76
N GLY A 43 15.56 2.12 13.71
CA GLY A 43 14.33 1.40 13.49
C GLY A 43 13.53 1.25 14.78
N MET A 44 12.33 1.80 14.76
CA MET A 44 11.42 1.84 15.89
C MET A 44 9.97 1.72 15.44
N LEU A 45 9.13 1.26 16.36
CA LEU A 45 7.69 1.51 16.26
C LEU A 45 7.41 2.87 16.88
N LEU A 46 6.82 3.78 16.12
CA LEU A 46 6.36 5.09 16.58
C LEU A 46 4.87 5.18 16.31
N TYR A 47 4.05 5.10 17.36
CA TYR A 47 2.60 5.11 17.18
C TYR A 47 2.13 6.51 16.76
N THR A 48 1.61 6.62 15.54
CA THR A 48 0.94 7.81 15.04
C THR A 48 -0.36 7.46 14.32
N GLU A 49 -1.24 8.44 14.21
CA GLU A 49 -2.50 8.34 13.50
C GLU A 49 -2.54 9.40 12.40
N ASN A 50 -3.00 9.01 11.22
CA ASN A 50 -3.01 9.84 10.03
C ASN A 50 -4.44 10.00 9.50
N ASN A 51 -4.77 11.22 9.05
CA ASN A 51 -6.02 11.50 8.36
C ASN A 51 -6.15 10.83 6.97
N GLY A 52 -5.17 10.02 6.57
CA GLY A 52 -5.21 9.23 5.35
C GLY A 52 -4.49 9.89 4.18
N MET A 53 -3.50 10.74 4.42
CA MET A 53 -2.63 11.27 3.36
C MET A 53 -1.17 11.06 3.70
N ALA A 54 -0.37 10.79 2.68
CA ALA A 54 1.07 10.70 2.85
C ALA A 54 1.67 12.08 3.20
N PHE A 55 2.84 12.06 3.84
CA PHE A 55 3.64 13.26 4.12
C PHE A 55 2.97 14.31 5.03
N GLY A 56 2.02 13.91 5.87
CA GLY A 56 1.41 14.79 6.86
C GLY A 56 0.55 15.91 6.29
N TRP A 57 0.20 15.85 4.99
CA TRP A 57 -0.77 16.76 4.42
C TRP A 57 -2.16 16.49 4.99
N GLU A 58 -3.00 17.51 5.11
CA GLU A 58 -4.40 17.37 5.52
C GLU A 58 -5.33 18.11 4.56
N LEU A 59 -6.33 17.41 4.01
CA LEU A 59 -7.40 18.05 3.25
C LEU A 59 -8.47 18.48 4.26
N GLY A 60 -8.54 19.79 4.46
CA GLY A 60 -9.32 20.51 5.48
C GLY A 60 -10.54 19.81 6.08
N GLY A 61 -10.48 19.60 7.40
CA GLY A 61 -11.61 19.28 8.27
C GLY A 61 -12.39 18.01 7.92
N VAL A 62 -13.60 17.91 8.47
CA VAL A 62 -14.47 16.72 8.35
C VAL A 62 -14.84 16.43 6.89
N ALA A 63 -15.08 17.47 6.09
CA ALA A 63 -15.47 17.35 4.69
C ALA A 63 -14.33 16.84 3.81
N GLY A 64 -13.11 17.39 3.97
CA GLY A 64 -11.94 16.92 3.23
C GLY A 64 -11.56 15.49 3.61
N LYS A 65 -11.66 15.14 4.90
CA LYS A 65 -11.49 13.76 5.36
C LYS A 65 -12.51 12.80 4.75
N LEU A 66 -13.80 13.17 4.69
CA LEU A 66 -14.83 12.36 4.06
C LEU A 66 -14.54 12.15 2.57
N ALA A 67 -14.21 13.23 1.85
CA ALA A 67 -13.90 13.18 0.43
C ALA A 67 -12.71 12.23 0.14
N LEU A 68 -11.68 12.29 0.99
CA LEU A 68 -10.52 11.42 0.90
C LEU A 68 -10.86 9.94 1.14
N THR A 69 -11.69 9.64 2.14
CA THR A 69 -12.15 8.26 2.40
C THR A 69 -12.99 7.74 1.23
N LEU A 70 -13.91 8.55 0.70
CA LEU A 70 -14.74 8.17 -0.45
C LEU A 70 -13.90 7.97 -1.72
N PHE A 71 -12.93 8.84 -1.98
CA PHE A 71 -11.99 8.69 -3.08
C PHE A 71 -11.20 7.38 -2.97
N ARG A 72 -10.71 7.04 -1.78
CA ARG A 72 -10.02 5.76 -1.53
C ARG A 72 -10.91 4.56 -1.82
N ILE A 73 -12.17 4.57 -1.35
CA ILE A 73 -13.15 3.51 -1.63
C ILE A 73 -13.38 3.36 -3.13
N PHE A 74 -13.57 4.47 -3.84
CA PHE A 74 -13.70 4.46 -5.29
C PHE A 74 -12.44 3.90 -5.98
N ALA A 75 -11.25 4.34 -5.58
CA ALA A 75 -9.98 3.85 -6.11
C ALA A 75 -9.78 2.35 -5.89
N VAL A 76 -10.13 1.83 -4.71
CA VAL A 76 -10.09 0.39 -4.41
C VAL A 76 -11.11 -0.39 -5.23
N GLY A 77 -12.29 0.17 -5.50
CA GLY A 77 -13.24 -0.38 -6.47
C GLY A 77 -12.62 -0.51 -7.86
N GLY A 78 -11.92 0.54 -8.32
CA GLY A 78 -11.18 0.53 -9.59
C GLY A 78 -10.05 -0.49 -9.63
N ILE A 79 -9.25 -0.60 -8.57
CA ILE A 79 -8.18 -1.60 -8.45
C ILE A 79 -8.77 -3.01 -8.44
N GLY A 80 -9.88 -3.23 -7.72
CA GLY A 80 -10.59 -4.51 -7.68
C GLY A 80 -11.13 -4.92 -9.06
N TYR A 81 -11.72 -3.97 -9.79
CA TYR A 81 -12.12 -4.19 -11.18
C TYR A 81 -10.92 -4.52 -12.09
N GLY A 82 -9.82 -3.77 -11.96
CA GLY A 82 -8.57 -4.04 -12.68
C GLY A 82 -8.03 -5.44 -12.38
N LEU A 83 -8.02 -5.87 -11.12
CA LEU A 83 -7.61 -7.20 -10.72
C LEU A 83 -8.49 -8.28 -11.36
N TYR A 84 -9.81 -8.09 -11.33
CA TYR A 84 -10.75 -8.99 -12.00
C TYR A 84 -10.49 -9.06 -13.51
N TYR A 85 -10.29 -7.91 -14.17
CA TYR A 85 -9.98 -7.84 -15.60
C TYR A 85 -8.69 -8.61 -15.92
N LEU A 86 -7.63 -8.41 -15.13
CA LEU A 86 -6.33 -9.08 -15.33
C LEU A 86 -6.45 -10.61 -15.20
N ILE A 87 -7.24 -11.09 -14.24
CA ILE A 87 -7.49 -12.52 -14.04
C ILE A 87 -8.30 -13.09 -15.20
N LYS A 88 -9.36 -12.39 -15.63
CA LYS A 88 -10.24 -12.82 -16.72
C LYS A 88 -9.49 -12.96 -18.05
N HIS A 89 -8.59 -12.02 -18.36
CA HIS A 89 -7.78 -12.02 -19.58
C HIS A 89 -6.44 -12.77 -19.43
N LYS A 90 -6.26 -13.52 -18.33
CA LYS A 90 -5.10 -14.39 -18.08
C LYS A 90 -3.74 -13.66 -18.22
N HIS A 91 -3.67 -12.42 -17.78
CA HIS A 91 -2.41 -11.67 -17.75
C HIS A 91 -1.32 -12.36 -16.91
N HIS A 92 -0.08 -11.90 -17.07
CA HIS A 92 1.07 -12.45 -16.37
C HIS A 92 0.83 -12.52 -14.85
N ARG A 93 1.08 -13.70 -14.27
CA ARG A 93 0.76 -13.98 -12.84
C ARG A 93 1.46 -13.04 -11.86
N GLY A 94 2.67 -12.60 -12.19
CA GLY A 94 3.41 -11.62 -11.41
C GLY A 94 2.70 -10.26 -11.34
N LEU A 95 2.08 -9.83 -12.45
CA LEU A 95 1.30 -8.59 -12.49
C LEU A 95 0.05 -8.71 -11.61
N ILE A 96 -0.67 -9.83 -11.72
CA ILE A 96 -1.84 -10.13 -10.87
C ILE A 96 -1.45 -10.11 -9.38
N LEU A 97 -0.30 -10.69 -9.03
CA LEU A 97 0.21 -10.68 -7.65
C LEU A 97 0.49 -9.26 -7.16
N CYS A 98 1.14 -8.43 -7.98
CA CYS A 98 1.44 -7.04 -7.61
C CYS A 98 0.17 -6.21 -7.42
N VAL A 99 -0.81 -6.36 -8.31
CA VAL A 99 -2.11 -5.66 -8.20
C VAL A 99 -2.90 -6.18 -6.99
N ALA A 100 -2.82 -7.48 -6.67
CA ALA A 100 -3.42 -8.03 -5.45
C ALA A 100 -2.77 -7.48 -4.17
N LEU A 101 -1.46 -7.23 -4.15
CA LEU A 101 -0.77 -6.58 -3.04
C LEU A 101 -1.20 -5.12 -2.88
N ILE A 102 -1.29 -4.36 -3.98
CA ILE A 102 -1.79 -2.97 -3.97
C ILE A 102 -3.23 -2.93 -3.45
N PHE A 103 -4.07 -3.85 -3.94
CA PHE A 103 -5.46 -3.98 -3.49
C PHE A 103 -5.53 -4.29 -1.98
N ALA A 104 -4.72 -5.24 -1.50
CA ALA A 104 -4.66 -5.61 -0.08
C ALA A 104 -4.27 -4.42 0.81
N GLY A 105 -3.20 -3.71 0.48
CA GLY A 105 -2.77 -2.56 1.27
C GLY A 105 -3.79 -1.42 1.25
N ALA A 106 -4.36 -1.13 0.08
CA ALA A 106 -5.39 -0.10 -0.04
C ALA A 106 -6.66 -0.47 0.74
N LEU A 107 -7.04 -1.75 0.76
CA LEU A 107 -8.15 -2.26 1.56
C LEU A 107 -7.88 -2.14 3.06
N GLY A 108 -6.67 -2.48 3.54
CA GLY A 108 -6.26 -2.31 4.94
C GLY A 108 -6.44 -0.87 5.42
N ASN A 109 -5.94 0.11 4.67
CA ASN A 109 -6.09 1.53 5.03
C ASN A 109 -7.53 2.05 4.95
N ILE A 110 -8.39 1.45 4.12
CA ILE A 110 -9.83 1.76 4.07
C ILE A 110 -10.55 1.23 5.31
N ILE A 111 -10.18 0.05 5.81
CA ILE A 111 -10.78 -0.51 7.03
C ILE A 111 -10.61 0.49 8.18
N ASP A 112 -9.39 0.99 8.37
CA ASP A 112 -9.12 2.01 9.39
C ASP A 112 -9.95 3.28 9.16
N SER A 113 -9.87 3.82 7.95
CA SER A 113 -10.50 5.11 7.61
C SER A 113 -12.02 5.05 7.74
N THR A 114 -12.62 3.90 7.48
CA THR A 114 -14.05 3.68 7.53
C THR A 114 -14.54 3.37 8.94
N PHE A 115 -13.86 2.46 9.65
CA PHE A 115 -14.42 1.82 10.84
C PHE A 115 -13.74 2.19 12.15
N TYR A 116 -12.45 2.55 12.17
CA TYR A 116 -11.73 2.74 13.45
C TYR A 116 -12.32 3.88 14.28
N GLY A 117 -12.80 4.95 13.64
CA GLY A 117 -13.52 6.03 14.32
C GLY A 117 -14.68 5.50 15.18
N MET A 118 -15.50 4.64 14.59
CA MET A 118 -16.67 4.04 15.23
C MET A 118 -16.29 2.97 16.24
N ILE A 119 -15.40 2.04 15.87
CA ILE A 119 -14.95 0.91 16.72
C ILE A 119 -14.37 1.43 18.04
N TYR A 120 -13.65 2.54 17.98
CA TYR A 120 -12.97 3.10 19.14
C TYR A 120 -13.63 4.37 19.69
N GLY A 121 -14.83 4.71 19.20
CA GLY A 121 -15.69 5.73 19.80
C GLY A 121 -15.23 7.18 19.69
N TYR A 122 -14.29 7.51 18.78
CA TYR A 122 -13.77 8.88 18.64
C TYR A 122 -14.32 9.63 17.42
N ALA A 123 -14.93 8.94 16.45
CA ALA A 123 -15.48 9.57 15.25
C ALA A 123 -16.59 8.70 14.60
N PRO A 124 -17.48 9.28 13.78
CA PRO A 124 -18.46 8.49 13.04
C PRO A 124 -17.78 7.68 11.91
N ILE A 125 -18.58 6.87 11.21
CA ILE A 125 -18.12 6.12 10.02
C ILE A 125 -17.46 7.05 8.99
N PHE A 126 -16.45 6.57 8.28
CA PHE A 126 -15.62 7.29 7.30
C PHE A 126 -14.69 8.39 7.84
N GLN A 127 -14.70 8.61 9.15
CA GLN A 127 -13.86 9.61 9.84
C GLN A 127 -12.75 8.97 10.70
N GLY A 128 -12.49 7.66 10.53
CA GLY A 128 -11.40 6.98 11.20
C GLY A 128 -10.04 7.44 10.68
N ARG A 129 -9.02 7.40 11.55
CA ARG A 129 -7.63 7.65 11.19
C ARG A 129 -6.91 6.35 10.92
N VAL A 130 -5.96 6.40 9.99
CA VAL A 130 -5.07 5.29 9.66
C VAL A 130 -4.00 5.20 10.74
N VAL A 131 -3.74 4.00 11.25
CA VAL A 131 -2.69 3.78 12.25
C VAL A 131 -1.37 3.52 11.52
N ASP A 132 -0.38 4.36 11.77
CA ASP A 132 0.98 4.22 11.25
C ASP A 132 1.94 3.93 12.40
N MET A 133 2.97 3.13 12.16
CA MET A 133 3.84 2.63 13.22
C MET A 133 5.30 2.43 12.83
N PHE A 134 5.60 2.05 11.60
CA PHE A 134 6.97 1.76 11.22
C PHE A 134 7.73 3.05 10.91
N TYR A 135 8.79 3.31 11.69
CA TYR A 135 9.65 4.48 11.51
C TYR A 135 11.12 4.08 11.42
N PHE A 136 11.76 4.47 10.31
CA PHE A 136 13.14 4.10 9.98
C PHE A 136 13.99 5.33 9.61
N PRO A 137 14.40 6.15 10.58
CA PRO A 137 15.28 7.29 10.35
C PRO A 137 16.75 6.81 10.22
N ILE A 138 17.07 6.17 9.10
CA ILE A 138 18.33 5.42 8.91
C ILE A 138 19.55 6.35 8.96
N ILE A 139 19.46 7.53 8.36
CA ILE A 139 20.55 8.52 8.33
C ILE A 139 20.06 9.79 8.99
N ARG A 140 20.72 10.17 10.08
CA ARG A 140 20.50 11.43 10.80
C ARG A 140 21.78 12.26 10.73
N GLY A 141 21.63 13.56 10.53
CA GLY A 141 22.75 14.49 10.45
C GLY A 141 22.26 15.94 10.47
N HIS A 142 23.11 16.85 10.02
CA HIS A 142 22.73 18.23 9.75
C HIS A 142 23.09 18.55 8.30
N TYR A 143 22.31 19.41 7.66
CA TYR A 143 22.70 19.93 6.35
C TYR A 143 24.03 20.67 6.46
N PRO A 144 24.93 20.54 5.48
CA PRO A 144 26.16 21.32 5.45
C PRO A 144 25.86 22.82 5.54
N THR A 145 26.66 23.57 6.31
CA THR A 145 26.44 25.01 6.58
C THR A 145 26.45 25.87 5.33
N TRP A 146 27.00 25.38 4.22
CA TRP A 146 27.03 26.08 2.93
C TRP A 146 25.73 25.93 2.11
N VAL A 147 24.80 25.06 2.51
CA VAL A 147 23.53 24.87 1.79
C VAL A 147 22.62 26.08 2.02
N PRO A 148 22.17 26.80 0.98
CA PRO A 148 21.27 27.93 1.14
C PRO A 148 19.96 27.50 1.83
N SER A 149 19.44 28.37 2.69
CA SER A 149 18.15 28.25 3.41
C SER A 149 18.03 27.16 4.47
N VAL A 150 18.72 26.03 4.35
CA VAL A 150 18.62 24.89 5.28
C VAL A 150 19.96 24.51 5.91
N GLY A 151 21.03 25.25 5.64
CA GLY A 151 22.37 24.97 6.16
C GLY A 151 22.40 24.96 7.69
N GLY A 152 22.84 23.85 8.28
CA GLY A 152 22.83 23.63 9.72
C GLY A 152 21.53 23.03 10.28
N ASP A 153 20.45 22.93 9.50
CA ASP A 153 19.20 22.31 9.97
C ASP A 153 19.34 20.79 10.15
N PRO A 154 18.59 20.17 11.07
CA PRO A 154 18.55 18.72 11.22
C PRO A 154 18.08 18.03 9.94
N PHE A 155 18.86 17.05 9.50
CA PHE A 155 18.56 16.20 8.36
C PHE A 155 18.22 14.79 8.83
N ILE A 156 17.09 14.27 8.34
CA ILE A 156 16.70 12.87 8.53
C ILE A 156 16.36 12.30 7.16
N PHE A 157 17.16 11.35 6.69
CA PHE A 157 16.85 10.58 5.51
C PHE A 157 15.73 9.58 5.84
N PHE A 158 14.64 9.64 5.07
CA PHE A 158 13.45 8.81 5.23
C PHE A 158 12.65 9.12 6.51
N GLN A 159 11.99 10.29 6.50
CA GLN A 159 11.06 10.73 7.55
C GLN A 159 9.70 10.02 7.62
N PRO A 160 9.12 9.48 6.52
CA PRO A 160 7.77 8.93 6.59
C PRO A 160 7.62 7.81 7.63
N ILE A 161 6.53 7.89 8.39
CA ILE A 161 6.03 6.80 9.23
C ILE A 161 4.93 6.12 8.41
N PHE A 162 4.95 4.79 8.37
CA PHE A 162 4.06 4.03 7.49
C PHE A 162 3.60 2.74 8.17
N ASN A 163 2.64 2.05 7.57
CA ASN A 163 2.15 0.77 8.06
C ASN A 163 2.43 -0.39 7.08
N LEU A 164 1.96 -1.59 7.42
CA LEU A 164 2.17 -2.78 6.60
C LEU A 164 1.39 -2.68 5.28
N ALA A 165 0.19 -2.09 5.29
CA ALA A 165 -0.58 -1.81 4.10
C ALA A 165 0.17 -0.89 3.11
N ASP A 166 0.81 0.18 3.57
CA ASP A 166 1.61 1.08 2.72
C ASP A 166 2.80 0.33 2.11
N SER A 167 3.46 -0.52 2.90
CA SER A 167 4.55 -1.37 2.42
C SER A 167 4.08 -2.29 1.28
N ALA A 168 2.90 -2.90 1.41
CA ALA A 168 2.32 -3.76 0.38
C ALA A 168 2.03 -3.00 -0.92
N ILE A 169 1.48 -1.78 -0.81
CA ILE A 169 1.27 -0.88 -1.97
C ILE A 169 2.61 -0.56 -2.64
N SER A 170 3.59 -0.07 -1.87
CA SER A 170 4.90 0.30 -2.40
C SER A 170 5.62 -0.87 -3.08
N ILE A 171 5.64 -2.06 -2.45
CA ILE A 171 6.24 -3.26 -3.02
C ILE A 171 5.53 -3.65 -4.31
N GLY A 172 4.20 -3.66 -4.34
CA GLY A 172 3.42 -3.97 -5.53
C GLY A 172 3.72 -3.02 -6.69
N VAL A 173 3.78 -1.71 -6.43
CA VAL A 173 4.10 -0.69 -7.44
C VAL A 173 5.55 -0.84 -7.94
N ILE A 174 6.52 -0.97 -7.04
CA ILE A 174 7.94 -1.12 -7.39
C ILE A 174 8.15 -2.37 -8.25
N LEU A 175 7.54 -3.51 -7.89
CA LEU A 175 7.66 -4.74 -8.66
C LEU A 175 7.04 -4.61 -10.07
N ILE A 176 5.94 -3.86 -10.23
CA ILE A 176 5.39 -3.56 -11.55
C ILE A 176 6.38 -2.76 -12.38
N LEU A 177 7.00 -1.72 -11.81
CA LEU A 177 7.96 -0.86 -12.51
C LEU A 177 9.24 -1.61 -12.91
N ILE A 178 9.78 -2.45 -12.02
CA ILE A 178 10.99 -3.24 -12.29
C ILE A 178 10.73 -4.29 -13.39
N PHE A 179 9.59 -4.98 -13.33
CA PHE A 179 9.29 -6.10 -14.24
C PHE A 179 8.34 -5.74 -15.38
N GLN A 180 8.14 -4.45 -15.67
CA GLN A 180 7.21 -3.97 -16.70
C GLN A 180 7.44 -4.64 -18.06
N ASN A 181 8.71 -4.78 -18.48
CA ASN A 181 9.07 -5.37 -19.78
C ASN A 181 8.65 -6.85 -19.89
N LYS A 182 8.57 -7.55 -18.76
CA LYS A 182 8.13 -8.95 -18.70
C LYS A 182 6.60 -9.05 -18.58
N TYR A 183 5.98 -8.12 -17.86
CA TYR A 183 4.55 -8.16 -17.59
C TYR A 183 3.68 -7.71 -18.76
N PHE A 184 4.21 -6.82 -19.61
CA PHE A 184 3.49 -6.22 -20.74
C PHE A 184 4.04 -6.65 -22.11
N LYS A 185 4.85 -7.71 -22.17
CA LYS A 185 5.33 -8.25 -23.45
C LYS A 185 4.12 -8.76 -24.24
N LYS A 186 3.83 -8.15 -25.39
CA LYS A 186 2.82 -8.67 -26.33
C LYS A 186 3.27 -10.06 -26.79
N GLU A 187 2.38 -11.04 -26.72
CA GLU A 187 2.56 -12.27 -27.48
C GLU A 187 2.56 -11.85 -28.96
N GLU A 188 3.62 -12.18 -29.69
CA GLU A 188 3.60 -12.02 -31.15
C GLU A 188 2.50 -12.94 -31.67
N GLU A 189 1.48 -12.37 -32.30
CA GLU A 189 0.53 -13.15 -33.08
C GLU A 189 1.33 -13.85 -34.18
N VAL A 190 1.53 -15.16 -34.05
CA VAL A 190 2.02 -15.96 -35.17
C VAL A 190 0.99 -15.77 -36.28
N PRO A 191 1.34 -15.15 -37.43
CA PRO A 191 0.37 -14.99 -38.50
C PRO A 191 -0.14 -16.38 -38.86
N SER A 192 -1.45 -16.56 -38.78
CA SER A 192 -2.12 -17.77 -39.26
C SER A 192 -1.75 -17.95 -40.73
N SER A 193 -0.79 -18.82 -41.01
CA SER A 193 -0.45 -19.19 -42.37
C SER A 193 -1.66 -19.96 -42.93
N PRO A 194 -2.23 -19.55 -44.10
CA PRO A 194 -3.35 -20.25 -44.71
C PRO A 194 -3.03 -21.69 -45.17
N HIS A 195 -1.81 -22.18 -44.94
CA HIS A 195 -1.34 -23.51 -45.39
C HIS A 195 -1.29 -24.60 -44.31
N SER A 196 -1.76 -24.36 -43.08
CA SER A 196 -1.70 -25.39 -42.01
C SER A 196 -2.90 -26.33 -41.94
N GLU A 197 -3.85 -26.26 -42.88
CA GLU A 197 -4.94 -27.24 -43.05
C GLU A 197 -4.81 -28.02 -44.37
N VAL A 198 -3.67 -28.65 -44.64
CA VAL A 198 -3.65 -29.81 -45.54
C VAL A 198 -2.58 -30.78 -45.05
N VAL A 199 -2.83 -32.07 -45.26
CA VAL A 199 -2.03 -33.27 -44.96
C VAL A 199 -2.16 -33.72 -43.49
N GLU A 200 -2.80 -34.85 -43.15
CA GLU A 200 -2.88 -36.16 -43.80
C GLU A 200 -4.28 -36.79 -43.69
N GLU A 201 -4.68 -37.50 -44.75
CA GLU A 201 -5.76 -38.52 -44.78
C GLU A 201 -5.36 -39.78 -43.98
#